data_AF-A0A380KGU9-F1
#
_entry.id   AF-A0A380KGU9-F1
#
_cell.length_a   1.000
_cell.length_b   1.000
_cell.length_c   1.000
_cell.angle_alpha   90.00
_cell.angle_beta   90.00
_cell.angle_gamma   90.00
#
_symmetry.space_group_name_H-M   'P 1'
#
loop_
_entity.id
_entity.type
_entity.pdbx_description
1 polymer ?
#
loop_
_entity_poly.entity_id
_entity_poly.type
_entity_poly.pdbx_seq_one_letter_code
_entity_poly.pdbx_strand_id
1 'polypeptide(L)'
;MPRKPTQLREKLIQTGLDYVEQYGVETISLRLIAEKCQVSHGSPYKYFKNKQDYLDTVLAEIRAIFVEALLQDITETASDRQRLLKMGTNFVAFATAILTILTLSF
;
A
#
# COMPACT_ATOMS: atom_id res chain seq x y z
N MET A 1 5.33 28.31 10.57
CA MET A 1 6.35 27.28 10.31
C MET A 1 6.01 26.55 9.02
N PRO A 2 6.90 26.48 8.01
CA PRO A 2 6.60 25.76 6.78
C PRO A 2 6.71 24.24 7.03
N ARG A 3 5.67 23.48 6.68
CA ARG A 3 5.64 22.02 6.85
C ARG A 3 6.61 21.35 5.87
N LYS A 4 7.37 20.37 6.37
CA LYS A 4 8.37 19.58 5.63
C LYS A 4 7.73 18.91 4.40
N PRO A 5 8.16 19.22 3.16
CA PRO A 5 7.59 18.67 1.94
C PRO A 5 7.54 17.13 1.90
N THR A 6 8.46 16.45 2.58
CA THR A 6 8.56 14.98 2.66
C THR A 6 7.42 14.36 3.46
N GLN A 7 7.05 14.97 4.59
CA GLN A 7 6.01 14.44 5.49
C GLN A 7 4.63 14.44 4.84
N LEU A 8 4.31 15.42 3.99
CA LEU A 8 3.01 15.46 3.32
C LEU A 8 2.91 14.39 2.23
N ARG A 9 3.98 14.18 1.44
CA ARG A 9 4.00 13.11 0.43
C ARG A 9 3.77 11.75 1.08
N GLU A 10 4.50 11.45 2.14
CA GLU A 10 4.36 10.23 2.94
C GLU A 10 2.94 10.08 3.51
N LYS A 11 2.37 11.15 4.09
CA LYS A 11 1.00 11.14 4.60
C LYS A 11 -0.03 10.83 3.51
N LEU A 12 0.12 11.41 2.31
CA LEU A 12 -0.76 11.16 1.17
C LEU A 12 -0.66 9.70 0.69
N ILE A 13 0.54 9.11 0.73
CA ILE A 13 0.76 7.70 0.38
C ILE A 13 0.14 6.78 1.43
N GLN A 14 0.43 7.01 2.71
CA GLN A 14 -0.13 6.20 3.80
C GLN A 14 -1.66 6.22 3.80
N THR A 15 -2.25 7.41 3.65
CA THR A 15 -3.72 7.55 3.56
C THR A 15 -4.28 6.78 2.35
N GLY A 16 -3.50 6.67 1.27
CA GLY A 16 -3.86 5.87 0.10
C GLY A 16 -3.82 4.37 0.36
N LEU A 17 -2.80 3.89 1.06
CA LEU A 17 -2.67 2.49 1.48
C LEU A 17 -3.87 2.08 2.34
N ASP A 18 -4.14 2.84 3.40
CA ASP A 18 -5.25 2.61 4.32
C ASP A 18 -6.60 2.63 3.57
N TYR A 19 -6.75 3.54 2.60
CA TYR A 19 -7.96 3.64 1.79
C TYR A 19 -8.15 2.42 0.89
N VAL A 20 -7.09 1.98 0.21
CA VAL A 20 -7.15 0.83 -0.70
C VAL A 20 -7.44 -0.45 0.07
N GLU A 21 -6.87 -0.61 1.25
CA GLU A 21 -7.16 -1.73 2.15
C GLU A 21 -8.65 -1.80 2.51
N GLN A 22 -9.29 -0.66 2.79
CA GLN A 22 -10.68 -0.62 3.24
C GLN A 22 -11.71 -0.61 2.11
N TYR A 23 -11.44 0.09 1.00
CA TYR A 23 -12.44 0.40 -0.04
C TYR A 23 -12.03 -0.03 -1.45
N GLY A 24 -10.84 -0.60 -1.62
CA GLY A 24 -10.28 -0.93 -2.92
C GLY A 24 -9.82 0.29 -3.73
N VAL A 25 -9.25 0.01 -4.91
CA VAL A 25 -8.57 1.02 -5.74
C VAL A 25 -9.49 1.87 -6.62
N GLU A 26 -10.71 1.41 -6.91
CA GLU A 26 -11.56 2.02 -7.95
C GLU A 26 -11.98 3.45 -7.60
N THR A 27 -12.38 3.66 -6.34
CA THR A 27 -13.00 4.92 -5.88
C THR A 27 -11.99 5.98 -5.45
N ILE A 28 -10.69 5.63 -5.36
CA ILE A 28 -9.68 6.55 -4.87
C ILE A 28 -9.45 7.72 -5.85
N SER A 29 -9.19 8.90 -5.31
CA SER A 29 -8.83 10.09 -6.09
C SER A 29 -7.92 11.03 -5.29
N LEU A 30 -7.15 11.86 -5.99
CA LEU A 30 -6.30 12.88 -5.35
C LEU A 30 -7.12 13.85 -4.48
N ARG A 31 -8.35 14.18 -4.87
CA ARG A 31 -9.23 15.08 -4.10
C ARG A 31 -9.67 14.42 -2.79
N LEU A 32 -10.10 13.16 -2.87
CA LEU A 32 -10.51 12.37 -1.70
C LEU A 32 -9.38 12.23 -0.69
N ILE A 33 -8.17 11.91 -1.16
CA ILE A 33 -7.01 11.74 -0.29
C ILE A 33 -6.56 13.08 0.30
N ALA A 34 -6.62 14.18 -0.46
CA ALA A 34 -6.37 15.52 0.07
C ALA A 34 -7.32 15.86 1.24
N GLU A 35 -8.60 15.55 1.08
CA GLU A 35 -9.63 15.76 2.09
C GLU A 35 -9.36 14.94 3.34
N LYS A 36 -9.09 13.64 3.20
CA LYS A 36 -8.70 12.76 4.32
C LYS A 36 -7.42 13.23 5.02
N CYS A 37 -6.48 13.79 4.28
CA CYS A 37 -5.26 14.38 4.84
C CYS A 37 -5.47 15.76 5.47
N GLN A 38 -6.65 16.37 5.35
CA GLN A 38 -6.98 17.74 5.78
C GLN A 38 -6.04 18.79 5.15
N VAL A 39 -5.82 18.68 3.84
CA VAL A 39 -5.05 19.63 3.04
C VAL A 39 -5.87 20.15 1.87
N SER A 40 -5.44 21.25 1.25
CA SER A 40 -6.14 21.78 0.08
C SER A 40 -6.13 20.79 -1.08
N HIS A 41 -7.18 20.79 -1.90
CA HIS A 41 -7.28 19.89 -3.07
C HIS A 41 -6.13 20.08 -4.09
N GLY A 42 -5.49 21.24 -4.11
CA GLY A 42 -4.31 21.51 -4.95
C GLY A 42 -2.99 20.96 -4.38
N SER A 43 -2.95 20.58 -3.09
CA SER A 43 -1.73 20.14 -2.41
C SER A 43 -1.12 18.85 -2.99
N PRO A 44 -1.89 17.80 -3.32
CA PRO A 44 -1.30 16.57 -3.86
C PRO A 44 -0.64 16.75 -5.24
N TYR A 45 -1.10 17.72 -6.04
CA TYR A 45 -0.56 17.99 -7.37
C TYR A 45 0.89 18.49 -7.37
N LYS A 46 1.43 18.85 -6.19
CA LYS A 46 2.87 19.13 -6.01
C LYS A 46 3.74 17.88 -6.06
N TYR A 47 3.16 16.70 -5.82
CA TYR A 47 3.88 15.43 -5.70
C TYR A 47 3.45 14.42 -6.76
N PHE A 48 2.20 14.52 -7.21
CA PHE A 48 1.60 13.59 -8.16
C PHE A 48 1.04 14.35 -9.35
N LYS A 49 1.46 13.98 -10.55
CA LYS A 49 1.05 14.65 -11.79
C LYS A 49 -0.45 14.52 -12.05
N ASN A 50 -1.02 13.35 -11.75
CA ASN A 50 -2.41 13.02 -11.96
C ASN A 50 -2.84 11.82 -11.10
N LYS A 51 -4.10 11.37 -11.23
CA LYS A 51 -4.63 10.20 -10.50
C LYS A 51 -3.81 8.92 -10.77
N GLN A 52 -3.36 8.70 -12.00
CA GLN A 52 -2.61 7.50 -12.37
C GLN A 52 -1.24 7.47 -11.70
N ASP A 53 -0.50 8.58 -11.74
CA ASP A 53 0.82 8.73 -11.11
C ASP A 53 0.76 8.47 -9.58
N TYR A 54 -0.32 8.94 -8.95
CA TYR A 54 -0.59 8.63 -7.54
C TYR A 54 -0.91 7.15 -7.30
N LEU A 55 -1.80 6.57 -8.13
CA LEU A 55 -2.14 5.16 -8.04
C LEU A 55 -0.92 4.26 -8.24
N ASP A 56 -0.07 4.56 -9.21
CA ASP A 56 1.15 3.81 -9.48
C ASP A 56 2.11 3.88 -8.28
N THR A 57 2.19 5.03 -7.61
CA THR A 57 2.98 5.19 -6.38
C THR A 57 2.41 4.31 -5.26
N VAL A 58 1.10 4.37 -5.00
CA VAL A 58 0.46 3.56 -3.94
C VAL A 58 0.58 2.07 -4.24
N LEU A 59 0.37 1.66 -5.48
CA LEU A 59 0.51 0.26 -5.91
C LEU A 59 1.95 -0.23 -5.82
N ALA A 60 2.95 0.62 -6.05
CA ALA A 60 4.35 0.26 -5.86
C ALA A 60 4.65 -0.07 -4.39
N GLU A 61 4.12 0.70 -3.44
CA GLU A 61 4.25 0.43 -2.00
C GLU A 61 3.53 -0.87 -1.61
N ILE A 62 2.31 -1.10 -2.10
CA ILE A 62 1.58 -2.36 -1.87
C ILE A 62 2.38 -3.56 -2.40
N ARG A 63 2.98 -3.43 -3.60
CA ARG A 63 3.83 -4.48 -4.18
C ARG A 63 5.07 -4.74 -3.33
N ALA A 64 5.70 -3.70 -2.79
CA ALA A 64 6.86 -3.85 -1.93
C ALA A 64 6.51 -4.65 -0.67
N ILE A 65 5.41 -4.28 0.01
CA ILE A 65 4.87 -5.00 1.18
C ILE A 65 4.57 -6.47 0.82
N PHE A 66 3.94 -6.70 -0.33
CA PHE A 66 3.64 -8.05 -0.79
C PHE A 66 4.90 -8.89 -1.05
N VAL A 67 5.91 -8.33 -1.72
CA VAL A 67 7.16 -9.02 -2.02
C VAL A 67 7.92 -9.34 -0.73
N GLU A 68 7.97 -8.40 0.22
CA GLU A 68 8.59 -8.61 1.53
C GLU A 68 7.91 -9.76 2.28
N ALA A 69 6.57 -9.77 2.33
CA ALA A 69 5.80 -10.86 2.93
C ALA A 69 6.05 -12.20 2.22
N LEU A 70 6.09 -12.20 0.89
CA LEU A 70 6.30 -13.41 0.10
C LEU A 70 7.67 -14.04 0.35
N LEU A 71 8.70 -13.21 0.50
CA LEU A 71 10.09 -13.62 0.71
C LEU A 71 10.46 -13.86 2.18
N GLN A 72 9.53 -13.61 3.11
CA GLN A 72 9.76 -13.76 4.54
C GLN A 72 10.25 -15.16 4.92
N ASP A 73 11.31 -15.22 5.73
CA ASP A 73 11.94 -16.45 6.23
C ASP A 73 12.36 -17.46 5.16
N ILE A 74 12.63 -17.00 3.93
CA ILE A 74 13.25 -17.84 2.90
C ILE A 74 14.76 -17.85 3.11
N THR A 75 15.34 -19.03 3.27
CA THR A 75 16.79 -19.19 3.40
C THR A 75 17.42 -19.59 2.06
N GLU A 76 18.60 -19.06 1.77
CA GLU A 76 19.37 -19.44 0.57
C GLU A 76 19.85 -20.89 0.60
N THR A 77 20.00 -21.46 1.80
CA THR A 77 20.45 -22.85 2.00
C THR A 77 19.35 -23.89 1.80
N ALA A 78 18.08 -23.48 1.74
CA ALA A 78 16.95 -24.37 1.47
C ALA A 78 16.92 -24.79 0.00
N SER A 79 16.42 -26.00 -0.29
CA SER A 79 16.19 -26.45 -1.66
C SER A 79 15.13 -25.61 -2.38
N ASP A 80 15.18 -25.56 -3.71
CA ASP A 80 14.21 -24.83 -4.54
C ASP A 80 12.75 -25.20 -4.22
N ARG A 81 12.51 -26.51 -3.96
CA ARG A 81 11.19 -27.00 -3.54
C ARG A 81 10.76 -26.43 -2.19
N GLN A 82 11.66 -26.36 -1.21
CA GLN A 82 11.36 -25.79 0.10
C GLN A 82 11.09 -24.29 0.01
N ARG A 83 11.87 -23.55 -0.78
CA ARG A 83 11.65 -22.12 -1.01
C ARG A 83 10.30 -21.86 -1.68
N LEU A 84 9.95 -22.64 -2.70
CA LEU A 84 8.66 -22.52 -3.38
C LEU A 84 7.48 -22.83 -2.44
N LEU A 85 7.59 -23.88 -1.62
CA LEU A 85 6.56 -24.20 -0.62
C LEU A 85 6.42 -23.07 0.41
N LYS A 86 7.54 -22.51 0.88
CA LYS A 86 7.53 -21.39 1.83
C LYS A 86 6.88 -20.14 1.23
N MET A 87 7.23 -19.78 -0.01
CA MET A 87 6.54 -18.69 -0.74
C MET A 87 5.04 -18.96 -0.85
N GLY A 88 4.64 -20.19 -1.18
CA GLY A 88 3.23 -20.58 -1.22
C GLY A 88 2.53 -20.41 0.14
N THR A 89 3.16 -20.83 1.23
CA THR A 89 2.59 -20.63 2.59
C THR A 89 2.52 -19.16 2.98
N ASN A 90 3.54 -18.37 2.66
CA ASN A 90 3.57 -16.93 2.93
C ASN A 90 2.48 -16.20 2.14
N PHE A 91 2.27 -16.58 0.87
CA PHE A 91 1.18 -16.05 0.05
C PHE A 91 -0.19 -16.31 0.68
N VAL A 92 -0.46 -17.55 1.12
CA VAL A 92 -1.74 -17.89 1.77
C VAL A 92 -1.89 -17.12 3.09
N ALA A 93 -0.83 -16.99 3.88
CA ALA A 93 -0.84 -16.22 5.12
C ALA A 93 -1.16 -14.73 4.86
N PHE A 94 -0.50 -14.13 3.87
CA PHE A 94 -0.74 -12.75 3.45
C PHE A 94 -2.18 -12.53 2.99
N ALA A 95 -2.69 -13.41 2.11
CA ALA A 95 -4.07 -13.33 1.63
C ALA A 95 -5.10 -13.47 2.76
N THR A 96 -4.85 -14.37 3.72
CA THR A 96 -5.73 -14.59 4.88
C THR A 96 -5.74 -13.38 5.83
N ALA A 97 -4.59 -12.74 6.03
CA ALA A 97 -4.50 -11.52 6.83
C ALA A 97 -5.37 -10.39 6.24
N ILE A 98 -5.30 -10.17 4.92
CA ILE A 98 -6.15 -9.19 4.21
C ILE A 98 -7.64 -9.51 4.38
N LEU A 99 -8.03 -10.77 4.18
CA LEU A 99 -9.42 -11.21 4.33
C LEU A 99 -9.94 -11.01 5.76
N THR A 100 -9.11 -11.26 6.77
CA THR A 100 -9.49 -11.10 8.18
C THR A 100 -9.78 -9.63 8.51
N ILE A 101 -8.97 -8.71 7.99
CA ILE A 101 -9.14 -7.26 8.19
C ILE A 101 -10.47 -6.77 7.57
N LEU A 102 -10.82 -7.28 6.39
CA LEU A 102 -12.09 -6.96 5.72
C LEU A 102 -13.31 -7.45 6.50
N THR A 103 -13.22 -8.58 7.20
CA THR A 103 -14.34 -9.15 7.97
C THR A 103 -14.58 -8.51 9.34
N LEU A 104 -13.55 -7.93 9.96
CA LEU A 104 -13.66 -7.26 11.28
C LEU A 104 -14.14 -5.80 11.19
N SER A 105 -14.41 -5.31 9.98
CA SER A 105 -14.91 -3.96 9.71
C SER A 105 -16.44 -3.88 9.58
N PHE A 106 -17.16 -4.93 9.98
CA PHE A 106 -18.62 -5.03 10.08
C PHE A 106 -19.05 -5.41 11.50
#